data_AF-A0A504LXJ0-F1
#
_entry.id   AF-A0A504LXJ0-F1
#
_cell.length_a   1.000
_cell.length_b   1.000
_cell.length_c   1.000
_cell.angle_alpha   90.00
_cell.angle_beta   90.00
_cell.angle_gamma   90.00
#
_symmetry.space_group_name_H-M   'P 1'
#
loop_
_entity.id
_entity.type
_entity.pdbx_description
1 polymer ?
#
loop_
_entity_poly.entity_id
_entity_poly.type
_entity_poly.pdbx_seq_one_letter_code
_entity_poly.pdbx_strand_id
1 'polypeptide(L)'
;MSFKNVLFVIGGVVAASPAAAQNAVCLSQQSGQIDAAATQALTDMASRRDPQLAQAMAGTWYSETSSPDTGQISRLYVSYGADGQMQYQNQVCDQSGACSQYQGSGLWAAIPMGNGSFSGIQMISDQGRNQECTGFTGRFLDQQTIQSGAGGISRRVN
;
A
#
# COMPACT_ATOMS: atom_id res chain seq x y z
N MET A 1 22.48 -52.99 29.70
CA MET A 1 21.69 -53.45 28.53
C MET A 1 20.46 -52.55 28.39
N SER A 2 20.25 -52.09 27.16
CA SER A 2 19.02 -51.53 26.57
C SER A 2 18.50 -50.16 27.02
N PHE A 3 18.79 -49.17 26.16
CA PHE A 3 18.15 -47.86 26.03
C PHE A 3 16.73 -48.01 25.44
N LYS A 4 15.79 -47.16 25.85
CA LYS A 4 14.68 -46.75 25.01
C LYS A 4 14.54 -45.23 25.04
N ASN A 5 15.00 -44.61 23.95
CA ASN A 5 14.77 -43.22 23.59
C ASN A 5 13.27 -43.00 23.39
N VAL A 6 12.69 -42.01 24.08
CA VAL A 6 11.38 -41.46 23.72
C VAL A 6 11.61 -40.07 23.15
N LEU A 7 11.48 -40.00 21.82
CA LEU A 7 11.43 -38.80 21.01
C LEU A 7 10.17 -38.01 21.41
N PHE A 8 10.30 -36.82 21.98
CA PHE A 8 9.19 -35.88 22.06
C PHE A 8 9.18 -35.01 20.81
N VAL A 9 8.09 -35.13 20.06
CA VAL A 9 7.79 -34.45 18.80
C VAL A 9 7.66 -32.94 19.04
N ILE A 10 8.40 -32.17 18.23
CA ILE A 10 8.30 -30.71 18.15
C ILE A 10 6.91 -30.37 17.58
N GLY A 11 6.04 -29.80 18.40
CA GLY A 11 4.76 -29.23 17.97
C GLY A 11 5.01 -27.94 17.20
N GLY A 12 5.02 -28.03 15.87
CA GLY A 12 4.99 -26.86 14.99
C GLY A 12 3.64 -26.17 15.10
N VAL A 13 3.61 -24.98 15.70
CA VAL A 13 2.46 -24.08 15.61
C VAL A 13 2.42 -23.59 14.17
N VAL A 14 1.50 -24.14 13.38
CA VAL A 14 1.16 -23.58 12.07
C VAL A 14 0.47 -22.25 12.36
N ALA A 15 1.22 -21.16 12.33
CA ALA A 15 0.65 -19.83 12.31
C ALA A 15 -0.10 -19.71 10.97
N ALA A 16 -1.39 -20.06 10.97
CA ALA A 16 -2.28 -19.71 9.88
C ALA A 16 -2.35 -18.19 9.84
N SER A 17 -1.54 -17.58 8.97
CA SER A 17 -1.72 -16.17 8.63
C SER A 17 -3.14 -16.00 8.10
N PRO A 18 -3.88 -14.97 8.56
CA PRO A 18 -5.27 -14.79 8.14
C PRO A 18 -5.32 -14.60 6.63
N ALA A 19 -6.21 -15.35 5.99
CA ALA A 19 -6.51 -15.28 4.57
C ALA A 19 -7.16 -13.93 4.24
N ALA A 20 -6.37 -12.87 4.10
CA ALA A 20 -6.83 -11.56 3.65
C ALA A 20 -6.89 -11.43 2.10
N ALA A 21 -6.87 -12.55 1.37
CA ALA A 21 -6.80 -12.57 -0.09
C ALA A 21 -8.09 -13.04 -0.78
N GLN A 22 -9.12 -13.48 -0.03
CA GLN A 22 -10.16 -14.30 -0.65
C GLN A 22 -11.24 -13.54 -1.43
N ASN A 23 -11.38 -12.21 -1.35
CA ASN A 23 -12.47 -11.49 -2.07
C ASN A 23 -12.15 -10.03 -2.47
N ALA A 24 -10.88 -9.63 -2.64
CA ALA A 24 -10.58 -8.26 -3.07
C ALA A 24 -10.87 -8.10 -4.58
N VAL A 25 -11.86 -7.27 -4.93
CA VAL A 25 -12.20 -6.92 -6.31
C VAL A 25 -12.02 -5.44 -6.54
N CYS A 26 -11.50 -5.08 -7.71
CA CYS A 26 -11.39 -3.71 -8.16
C CYS A 26 -12.69 -3.30 -8.87
N LEU A 27 -13.21 -2.12 -8.59
CA LEU A 27 -14.41 -1.59 -9.25
C LEU A 27 -14.08 -0.38 -10.13
N SER A 28 -14.69 -0.36 -11.32
CA SER A 28 -14.71 0.83 -12.16
C SER A 28 -15.59 1.90 -11.53
N GLN A 29 -15.03 3.08 -11.26
CA GLN A 29 -15.81 4.19 -10.68
C GLN A 29 -16.87 4.74 -11.65
N GLN A 30 -16.75 4.47 -12.95
CA GLN A 30 -17.70 4.93 -13.96
C GLN A 30 -18.96 4.05 -14.01
N SER A 31 -18.81 2.73 -13.89
CA SER A 31 -19.90 1.77 -14.10
C SER A 31 -20.31 1.02 -12.83
N GLY A 32 -19.49 1.07 -11.77
CA GLY A 32 -19.64 0.26 -10.56
C GLY A 32 -19.43 -1.24 -10.78
N GLN A 33 -19.07 -1.65 -12.00
CA GLN A 33 -18.79 -3.05 -12.34
C GLN A 33 -17.37 -3.43 -11.95
N ILE A 34 -17.14 -4.74 -11.82
CA ILE A 34 -15.81 -5.30 -11.58
C ILE A 34 -14.89 -4.93 -12.74
N ASP A 35 -13.77 -4.30 -12.43
CA ASP A 35 -12.63 -4.19 -13.32
C ASP A 35 -11.80 -5.47 -13.22
N ALA A 36 -12.05 -6.39 -14.15
CA ALA A 36 -11.38 -7.69 -14.17
C ALA A 36 -9.86 -7.56 -14.37
N ALA A 37 -9.41 -6.58 -15.17
CA ALA A 37 -8.00 -6.39 -15.45
C ALA A 37 -7.25 -5.87 -14.20
N ALA A 38 -7.82 -4.87 -13.52
CA ALA A 38 -7.23 -4.35 -12.29
C ALA A 38 -7.29 -5.38 -11.15
N THR A 39 -8.40 -6.14 -11.05
CA THR A 39 -8.54 -7.23 -10.06
C THR A 39 -7.48 -8.30 -10.25
N GLN A 40 -7.24 -8.71 -11.50
CA GLN A 40 -6.20 -9.67 -11.84
C GLN A 40 -4.81 -9.12 -11.50
N ALA A 41 -4.51 -7.87 -11.88
CA ALA A 41 -3.23 -7.24 -11.58
C ALA A 41 -2.95 -7.15 -10.07
N LEU A 42 -3.95 -6.78 -9.27
CA LEU A 42 -3.84 -6.77 -7.81
C LEU A 42 -3.54 -8.16 -7.25
N THR A 43 -4.28 -9.16 -7.71
CA THR A 43 -4.10 -10.56 -7.29
C THR A 43 -2.71 -11.07 -7.66
N ASP A 44 -2.27 -10.83 -8.89
CA ASP A 44 -0.97 -11.27 -9.39
C ASP A 44 0.18 -10.61 -8.63
N MET A 45 0.13 -9.30 -8.44
CA MET A 45 1.17 -8.58 -7.68
C MET A 45 1.16 -8.99 -6.20
N ALA A 46 -0.01 -9.21 -5.60
CA ALA A 46 -0.10 -9.69 -4.22
C ALA A 46 0.50 -11.09 -4.05
N SER A 47 0.26 -11.99 -5.02
CA SER A 47 0.85 -13.35 -5.01
C SER A 47 2.37 -13.36 -5.19
N ARG A 48 2.91 -12.34 -5.86
CA ARG A 48 4.34 -12.15 -6.15
C ARG A 48 5.03 -11.17 -5.22
N ARG A 49 4.37 -10.80 -4.12
CA ARG A 49 4.89 -9.78 -3.22
C ARG A 49 6.28 -10.14 -2.72
N ASP A 50 7.22 -9.23 -2.96
CA ASP A 50 8.58 -9.36 -2.47
C ASP A 50 8.62 -9.00 -0.98
N PRO A 51 9.05 -9.91 -0.07
CA PRO A 51 9.07 -9.64 1.35
C PRO A 51 10.02 -8.51 1.75
N GLN A 52 11.14 -8.31 1.05
CA GLN A 52 12.10 -7.25 1.37
C GLN A 52 11.53 -5.88 1.00
N LEU A 53 10.93 -5.76 -0.19
CA LEU A 53 10.21 -4.56 -0.60
C LEU A 53 9.02 -4.28 0.33
N ALA A 54 8.28 -5.31 0.72
CA ALA A 54 7.17 -5.17 1.65
C ALA A 54 7.61 -4.56 2.99
N GLN A 55 8.73 -5.03 3.54
CA GLN A 55 9.31 -4.46 4.76
C GLN A 55 9.88 -3.04 4.54
N ALA A 56 10.53 -2.80 3.41
CA ALA A 56 11.07 -1.48 3.07
C ALA A 56 9.97 -0.41 2.85
N MET A 57 8.78 -0.82 2.38
CA MET A 57 7.61 0.04 2.24
C MET A 57 6.84 0.21 3.55
N ALA A 58 6.85 -0.80 4.43
CA ALA A 58 6.04 -0.80 5.63
C ALA A 58 6.38 0.38 6.54
N GLY A 59 5.37 1.16 6.95
CA GLY A 59 5.52 2.40 7.71
C GLY A 59 4.58 3.49 7.19
N THR A 60 4.65 4.67 7.81
CA THR A 60 3.88 5.84 7.38
C THR A 60 4.75 6.79 6.59
N TRP A 61 4.22 7.30 5.48
CA TRP A 61 4.91 8.16 4.54
C TRP A 61 4.15 9.47 4.38
N TYR A 62 4.84 10.57 4.60
CA TYR A 62 4.33 11.93 4.46
C TYR A 62 4.79 12.56 3.16
N SER A 63 3.87 13.15 2.40
CA SER A 63 4.17 14.04 1.29
C SER A 63 3.37 15.33 1.39
N GLU A 64 3.96 16.41 0.88
CA GLU A 64 3.29 17.69 0.73
C GLU A 64 3.35 18.11 -0.73
N THR A 65 2.20 18.44 -1.31
CA THR A 65 2.09 18.92 -2.69
C THR A 65 1.38 20.26 -2.70
N SER A 66 2.01 21.26 -3.31
CA SER A 66 1.38 22.55 -3.57
C SER A 66 0.83 22.56 -4.99
N SER A 67 -0.42 22.97 -5.16
CA SER A 67 -1.01 23.24 -6.47
C SER A 67 -0.77 24.71 -6.82
N PRO A 68 0.05 25.02 -7.85
CA PRO A 68 0.32 26.41 -8.24
C PRO A 68 -0.95 27.13 -8.72
N ASP A 69 -1.86 26.38 -9.38
CA ASP A 69 -3.05 26.94 -10.02
C ASP A 69 -4.13 27.34 -9.01
N THR A 70 -4.29 26.57 -7.93
CA THR A 70 -5.32 26.83 -6.91
C THR A 70 -4.75 27.41 -5.61
N GLY A 71 -3.42 27.42 -5.46
CA GLY A 71 -2.74 27.79 -4.22
C GLY A 71 -2.99 26.82 -3.05
N GLN A 72 -3.59 25.65 -3.33
CA GLN A 72 -3.89 24.66 -2.31
C GLN A 72 -2.66 23.87 -1.90
N ILE A 73 -2.60 23.49 -0.63
CA ILE A 73 -1.57 22.61 -0.08
C ILE A 73 -2.24 21.31 0.35
N SER A 74 -1.78 20.19 -0.22
CA SER A 74 -2.18 18.83 0.15
C SER A 74 -1.11 18.21 1.03
N ARG A 75 -1.49 17.72 2.21
CA ARG A 75 -0.64 17.01 3.17
C ARG A 75 -1.15 15.58 3.31
N LEU A 76 -0.43 14.65 2.69
CA LEU A 76 -0.82 13.26 2.57
C LEU A 76 0.06 12.38 3.45
N TYR A 77 -0.57 11.62 4.33
CA TYR A 77 0.01 10.51 5.08
C TYR A 77 -0.53 9.21 4.50
N VAL A 78 0.35 8.29 4.08
CA VAL A 78 -0.02 6.94 3.66
C VAL A 78 0.72 5.93 4.53
N SER A 79 -0.02 5.06 5.20
CA SER A 79 0.53 3.95 5.97
C SER A 79 0.38 2.66 5.20
N TYR A 80 1.50 1.98 4.98
CA TYR A 80 1.55 0.67 4.35
C TYR A 80 1.92 -0.38 5.40
N GLY A 81 1.14 -1.45 5.48
CA GLY A 81 1.49 -2.67 6.20
C GLY A 81 2.25 -3.64 5.28
N ALA A 82 3.24 -4.37 5.82
CA ALA A 82 3.94 -5.41 5.06
C ALA A 82 2.99 -6.56 4.61
N ASP A 83 1.87 -6.70 5.31
CA ASP A 83 0.76 -7.61 5.00
C ASP A 83 -0.13 -7.13 3.84
N GLY A 84 0.12 -5.95 3.28
CA GLY A 84 -0.58 -5.42 2.12
C GLY A 84 -1.78 -4.56 2.47
N GLN A 85 -2.01 -4.27 3.76
CA GLN A 85 -3.00 -3.28 4.16
C GLN A 85 -2.47 -1.87 3.89
N MET A 86 -3.36 -0.97 3.50
CA MET A 86 -3.05 0.43 3.29
C MET A 86 -4.11 1.32 3.94
N GLN A 87 -3.67 2.42 4.53
CA GLN A 87 -4.53 3.49 5.03
C GLN A 87 -3.94 4.82 4.64
N TYR A 88 -4.77 5.82 4.36
CA TYR A 88 -4.28 7.17 4.13
C TYR A 88 -5.14 8.23 4.83
N GLN A 89 -4.50 9.35 5.13
CA GLN A 89 -5.13 10.59 5.56
C GLN A 89 -4.57 11.73 4.72
N ASN A 90 -5.42 12.57 4.19
CA ASN A 90 -5.04 13.73 3.41
C ASN A 90 -5.76 14.97 3.92
N GLN A 91 -5.01 16.03 4.18
CA GLN A 91 -5.55 17.35 4.47
C GLN A 91 -5.24 18.27 3.30
N VAL A 92 -6.27 18.86 2.70
CA VAL A 92 -6.12 19.86 1.63
C VAL A 92 -6.59 21.20 2.15
N CYS A 93 -5.69 22.17 2.26
CA CYS A 93 -6.02 23.52 2.71
C CYS A 93 -5.94 24.52 1.56
N ASP A 94 -6.87 25.46 1.52
CA ASP A 94 -6.83 26.61 0.61
C ASP A 94 -6.01 27.78 1.20
N GLN A 95 -5.88 28.85 0.42
CA GLN A 95 -5.13 30.05 0.81
C GLN A 95 -5.75 30.83 1.98
N SER A 96 -7.05 30.64 2.25
CA SER A 96 -7.74 31.26 3.38
C SER A 96 -7.47 30.53 4.71
N GLY A 97 -6.87 29.34 4.64
CA GLY A 97 -6.64 28.45 5.77
C GLY A 97 -7.80 27.49 6.04
N ALA A 98 -8.84 27.48 5.20
CA ALA A 98 -9.88 26.46 5.29
C ALA A 98 -9.34 25.13 4.77
N CYS A 99 -9.63 24.04 5.49
CA CYS A 99 -9.09 22.71 5.17
C CYS A 99 -10.19 21.66 5.04
N SER A 100 -10.10 20.85 4.00
CA SER A 100 -10.85 19.61 3.83
C SER A 100 -10.00 18.41 4.26
N GLN A 101 -10.64 17.44 4.90
CA GLN A 101 -9.99 16.20 5.32
C GLN A 101 -10.57 15.03 4.55
N TYR A 102 -9.68 14.16 4.07
CA TYR A 102 -10.02 12.94 3.36
C TYR A 102 -9.26 11.79 4.00
N GLN A 103 -9.91 10.64 4.11
CA GLN A 103 -9.29 9.44 4.64
C GLN A 103 -9.82 8.23 3.90
N GLY A 104 -9.01 7.19 3.82
CA GLY A 104 -9.40 5.96 3.18
C GLY A 104 -8.52 4.80 3.59
N SER A 105 -8.91 3.63 3.13
CA SER A 105 -8.20 2.39 3.38
C SER A 105 -8.31 1.46 2.19
N GLY A 106 -7.49 0.41 2.20
CA GLY A 106 -7.63 -0.68 1.25
C GLY A 106 -6.38 -1.53 1.23
N LEU A 107 -6.01 -1.95 0.03
CA LEU A 107 -4.94 -2.92 -0.17
C LEU A 107 -3.86 -2.35 -1.08
N TRP A 108 -2.66 -2.88 -0.96
CA TRP A 108 -1.58 -2.60 -1.87
C TRP A 108 -0.77 -3.85 -2.16
N ALA A 109 -0.15 -3.86 -3.34
CA ALA A 109 0.88 -4.79 -3.71
C ALA A 109 1.89 -4.09 -4.63
N ALA A 110 3.16 -4.42 -4.49
CA ALA A 110 4.20 -3.94 -5.38
C ALA A 110 5.26 -5.00 -5.62
N ILE A 111 5.96 -4.86 -6.73
CA ILE A 111 7.08 -5.68 -7.13
C ILE A 111 8.32 -4.81 -7.39
N PRO A 112 9.53 -5.30 -7.09
CA PRO A 112 10.76 -4.58 -7.37
C PRO A 112 11.02 -4.55 -8.88
N MET A 113 11.54 -3.42 -9.36
CA MET A 113 12.00 -3.23 -10.75
C MET A 113 13.53 -3.14 -10.86
N GLY A 114 14.24 -3.27 -9.74
CA GLY A 114 15.69 -3.10 -9.66
C GLY A 114 16.11 -1.67 -9.30
N ASN A 115 17.34 -1.50 -8.82
CA ASN A 115 17.94 -0.20 -8.46
C ASN A 115 17.10 0.65 -7.47
N GLY A 116 16.34 0.00 -6.59
CA GLY A 116 15.43 0.65 -5.63
C GLY A 116 14.09 1.09 -6.22
N SER A 117 13.84 0.88 -7.51
CA SER A 117 12.57 1.17 -8.16
C SER A 117 11.55 0.06 -7.92
N PHE A 118 10.27 0.43 -7.91
CA PHE A 118 9.14 -0.50 -7.77
C PHE A 118 7.95 -0.05 -8.62
N SER A 119 7.10 -1.02 -8.94
CA SER A 119 5.79 -0.81 -9.55
C SER A 119 4.74 -1.55 -8.73
N GLY A 120 3.60 -0.92 -8.52
CA GLY A 120 2.55 -1.46 -7.69
C GLY A 120 1.16 -1.06 -8.15
N ILE A 121 0.21 -1.65 -7.46
CA ILE A 121 -1.22 -1.38 -7.58
C ILE A 121 -1.80 -1.29 -6.17
N GLN A 122 -2.70 -0.35 -5.99
CA GLN A 122 -3.40 -0.15 -4.73
C GLN A 122 -4.90 -0.07 -4.97
N MET A 123 -5.66 -0.72 -4.11
CA MET A 123 -7.10 -0.63 -4.03
C MET A 123 -7.46 0.38 -2.94
N ILE A 124 -8.33 1.33 -3.24
CA ILE A 124 -8.70 2.41 -2.33
C ILE A 124 -10.21 2.44 -2.17
N SER A 125 -10.64 2.54 -0.91
CA SER A 125 -12.02 2.85 -0.54
C SER A 125 -12.04 4.04 0.42
N ASP A 126 -12.84 5.04 0.09
CA ASP A 126 -13.06 6.26 0.86
C ASP A 126 -14.44 6.86 0.53
N GLN A 127 -14.67 8.13 0.90
CA GLN A 127 -15.94 8.81 0.66
C GLN A 127 -16.31 8.96 -0.83
N GLY A 128 -15.31 9.06 -1.72
CA GLY A 128 -15.51 9.26 -3.16
C GLY A 128 -15.23 8.02 -4.01
N ARG A 129 -14.57 7.01 -3.45
CA ARG A 129 -14.11 5.81 -4.17
C ARG A 129 -14.57 4.54 -3.47
N ASN A 130 -15.10 3.60 -4.24
CA ASN A 130 -15.42 2.26 -3.74
C ASN A 130 -14.52 1.24 -4.44
N GLN A 131 -13.54 0.68 -3.72
CA GLN A 131 -12.59 -0.32 -4.22
C GLN A 131 -11.94 0.07 -5.57
N GLU A 132 -11.60 1.35 -5.74
CA GLU A 132 -10.92 1.80 -6.95
C GLU A 132 -9.47 1.31 -6.93
N CYS A 133 -9.05 0.64 -7.99
CA CYS A 133 -7.67 0.21 -8.13
C CYS A 133 -6.89 1.16 -9.03
N THR A 134 -5.76 1.67 -8.54
CA THR A 134 -4.87 2.55 -9.27
C THR A 134 -3.45 2.02 -9.25
N GLY A 135 -2.76 2.14 -10.39
CA GLY A 135 -1.33 1.84 -10.49
C GLY A 135 -0.49 2.95 -9.86
N PHE A 136 0.63 2.58 -9.26
CA PHE A 136 1.62 3.53 -8.77
C PHE A 136 3.02 3.01 -9.00
N THR A 137 3.98 3.92 -9.11
CA THR A 137 5.39 3.60 -9.25
C THR A 137 6.21 4.53 -8.39
N GLY A 138 7.43 4.11 -8.07
CA GLY A 138 8.35 4.96 -7.34
C GLY A 138 9.72 4.34 -7.22
N ARG A 139 10.59 5.05 -6.50
CA ARG A 139 11.95 4.65 -6.22
C ARG A 139 12.36 5.09 -4.83
N PHE A 140 13.00 4.20 -4.09
CA PHE A 140 13.72 4.58 -2.87
C PHE A 140 14.97 5.37 -3.25
N LEU A 141 15.05 6.62 -2.78
CA LEU A 141 16.29 7.42 -2.84
C LEU A 141 17.22 7.02 -1.69
N ASP A 142 16.63 6.66 -0.55
CA ASP A 142 17.25 6.08 0.63
C ASP A 142 16.18 5.31 1.43
N GLN A 143 16.49 4.84 2.64
CA GLN A 143 15.54 4.07 3.48
C GLN A 143 14.34 4.89 3.99
N GLN A 144 14.44 6.22 3.97
CA GLN A 144 13.48 7.17 4.55
C GLN A 144 12.81 8.04 3.48
N THR A 145 13.20 7.93 2.21
CA THR A 145 12.74 8.79 1.14
C THR A 145 12.33 8.00 -0.10
N ILE A 146 11.08 8.19 -0.53
CA ILE A 146 10.55 7.67 -1.80
C ILE A 146 10.29 8.84 -2.74
N GLN A 147 10.72 8.70 -3.99
CA GLN A 147 10.26 9.52 -5.09
C GLN A 147 9.21 8.74 -5.89
N SER A 148 8.01 9.28 -6.03
CA SER A 148 6.95 8.71 -6.87
C SER A 148 7.27 8.87 -8.36
N GLY A 149 6.64 8.06 -9.23
CA GLY A 149 6.77 8.18 -10.67
C GLY A 149 6.33 9.54 -11.24
N ALA A 150 5.49 10.28 -10.52
CA ALA A 150 5.08 11.64 -10.85
C ALA A 150 6.06 12.72 -10.35
N GLY A 151 7.16 12.33 -9.69
CA GLY A 151 8.20 13.22 -9.18
C GLY A 151 7.98 13.72 -7.73
N GLY A 152 6.82 13.48 -7.12
CA GLY A 152 6.54 13.84 -5.74
C GLY A 152 7.40 13.06 -4.74
N ILE A 153 7.82 13.73 -3.66
CA ILE A 153 8.67 13.16 -2.60
C ILE A 153 7.83 12.82 -1.39
N SER A 154 7.95 11.58 -0.92
CA SER A 154 7.41 11.13 0.35
C SER A 154 8.55 10.79 1.31
N ARG A 155 8.44 11.28 2.55
CA ARG A 155 9.37 10.97 3.64
C ARG A 155 8.69 10.08 4.65
N ARG A 156 9.39 9.05 5.09
CA ARG A 156 8.91 8.22 6.18
C ARG A 156 8.79 9.08 7.44
N VAL A 157 7.67 8.91 8.14
CA VAL A 157 7.37 9.53 9.42
C VAL A 157 6.94 8.41 10.36
N ASN A 158 7.39 8.49 11.62
CA ASN A 158 7.37 7.44 12.66
C ASN A 158 8.65 6.58 12.72
#